data_AF-A0A940S0N0-F1
#
_entry.id   AF-A0A940S0N0-F1
#
_cell.length_a   1.000
_cell.length_b   1.000
_cell.length_c   1.000
_cell.angle_alpha   90.00
_cell.angle_beta   90.00
_cell.angle_gamma   90.00
#
_symmetry.space_group_name_H-M   'P 1'
#
loop_
_entity.id
_entity.type
_entity.pdbx_description
1 polymer ?
#
loop_
_entity_poly.entity_id
_entity_poly.type
_entity_poly.pdbx_seq_one_letter_code
_entity_poly.pdbx_strand_id
1 'polypeptide(L)'
;MFLAASCGGARDTMDASLKAVRARFAGQGSVCGDPALIGERIGAVEANGICGIENAVLLRAVDGVALSTPATLNCGTAKALKTWVNTAARPAVGRRGGGVGELKVAASYACRTRNSQRGAKVSEHGKGNAIDIAAVRLMDGTELSVLHHWHDRKNGPTLKRMHKAACGTFGTTLGPGSDGFHEDHVHYDIARYRGGPYCK
;
A
#
# COMPACT_ATOMS: atom_id res chain seq x y z
N MET A 1 38.92 -23.32 11.74
CA MET A 1 37.85 -23.92 10.92
C MET A 1 36.65 -22.97 10.96
N PHE A 2 36.55 -22.05 10.00
CA PHE A 2 35.42 -21.12 9.92
C PHE A 2 34.28 -21.82 9.18
N LEU A 3 33.17 -22.10 9.85
CA LEU A 3 31.94 -22.55 9.20
C LEU A 3 31.37 -21.40 8.37
N ALA A 4 31.45 -21.53 7.04
CA ALA A 4 30.68 -20.70 6.13
C ALA A 4 29.19 -21.08 6.29
N ALA A 5 28.39 -20.19 6.89
CA ALA A 5 26.94 -20.34 6.91
C ALA A 5 26.40 -20.17 5.50
N SER A 6 25.77 -21.22 4.97
CA SER A 6 25.17 -21.27 3.63
C SER A 6 24.11 -20.17 3.46
N CYS A 7 24.36 -19.22 2.55
CA CYS A 7 23.40 -18.18 2.15
C CYS A 7 22.35 -18.65 1.12
N GLY A 8 22.34 -19.94 0.75
CA GLY A 8 21.50 -20.47 -0.34
C GLY A 8 19.99 -20.49 -0.01
N GLY A 9 19.61 -21.12 1.11
CA GLY A 9 18.20 -21.45 1.37
C GLY A 9 17.25 -20.25 1.55
N ALA A 10 17.77 -19.09 1.98
CA ALA A 10 16.95 -17.88 2.13
C ALA A 10 16.61 -17.20 0.80
N ARG A 11 17.43 -17.38 -0.25
CA ARG A 11 17.15 -16.86 -1.59
C ARG A 11 16.13 -17.74 -2.30
N ASP A 12 16.28 -19.05 -2.18
CA ASP A 12 15.41 -20.04 -2.84
C ASP A 12 13.97 -19.97 -2.30
N THR A 13 13.79 -19.73 -1.00
CA THR A 13 12.48 -19.55 -0.37
C THR A 13 11.78 -18.25 -0.78
N MET A 14 12.55 -17.16 -0.94
CA MET A 14 12.05 -15.88 -1.45
C MET A 14 11.59 -16.01 -2.90
N ASP A 15 12.35 -16.71 -3.73
CA ASP A 15 12.02 -16.92 -5.14
C ASP A 15 10.79 -17.82 -5.31
N ALA A 16 10.68 -18.89 -4.52
CA ALA A 16 9.49 -19.75 -4.48
C ALA A 16 8.22 -18.98 -4.06
N SER A 17 8.33 -18.08 -3.07
CA SER A 17 7.20 -17.28 -2.59
C SER A 17 6.77 -16.22 -3.61
N LEU A 18 7.73 -15.54 -4.25
CA LEU A 18 7.45 -14.63 -5.36
C LEU A 18 6.82 -15.37 -6.55
N LYS A 19 7.28 -16.59 -6.85
CA LYS A 19 6.70 -17.46 -7.87
C LYS A 19 5.27 -17.86 -7.52
N ALA A 20 4.97 -18.15 -6.26
CA ALA A 20 3.62 -18.46 -5.80
C ALA A 20 2.67 -17.24 -5.92
N VAL A 21 3.11 -16.05 -5.53
CA VAL A 21 2.30 -14.83 -5.71
C VAL A 21 2.10 -14.51 -7.19
N ARG A 22 3.13 -14.65 -8.02
CA ARG A 22 2.99 -14.51 -9.48
C ARG A 22 2.03 -15.55 -10.06
N ALA A 23 2.08 -16.80 -9.60
CA ALA A 23 1.16 -17.85 -10.02
C ALA A 23 -0.29 -17.55 -9.61
N ARG A 24 -0.51 -16.98 -8.40
CA ARG A 24 -1.84 -16.53 -7.93
C ARG A 24 -2.49 -15.53 -8.89
N PHE A 25 -1.68 -14.74 -9.58
CA PHE A 25 -2.12 -13.70 -10.50
C PHE A 25 -1.83 -14.02 -11.98
N ALA A 26 -1.41 -15.26 -12.27
CA ALA A 26 -1.15 -15.69 -13.64
C ALA A 26 -2.44 -15.62 -14.47
N GLY A 27 -2.36 -15.01 -15.65
CA GLY A 27 -3.50 -14.81 -16.54
C GLY A 27 -4.35 -13.57 -16.22
N GLN A 28 -4.07 -12.83 -15.15
CA GLN A 28 -4.71 -11.54 -14.91
C GLN A 28 -4.05 -10.42 -15.74
N GLY A 29 -4.86 -9.44 -16.14
CA GLY A 29 -4.41 -8.31 -16.95
C GLY A 29 -3.49 -7.36 -16.19
N SER A 30 -2.61 -6.67 -16.92
CA SER A 30 -1.90 -5.51 -16.40
C SER A 30 -2.72 -4.23 -16.62
N VAL A 31 -2.60 -3.29 -15.70
CA VAL A 31 -3.30 -1.99 -15.76
C VAL A 31 -2.31 -0.84 -15.85
N CYS A 32 -2.81 0.34 -16.21
CA CYS A 32 -2.04 1.59 -16.18
C CYS A 32 -0.76 1.63 -17.06
N GLY A 33 -0.64 0.70 -18.02
CA GLY A 33 0.52 0.57 -18.89
C GLY A 33 1.77 0.03 -18.17
N ASP A 34 1.59 -0.66 -17.04
CA ASP A 34 2.68 -1.18 -16.22
C ASP A 34 2.47 -2.68 -15.95
N PRO A 35 3.36 -3.58 -16.42
CA PRO A 35 3.20 -5.02 -16.25
C PRO A 35 3.27 -5.48 -14.79
N ALA A 36 3.80 -4.65 -13.89
CA ALA A 36 3.84 -4.95 -12.46
C ALA A 36 2.53 -4.58 -11.73
N LEU A 37 1.62 -3.84 -12.37
CA LEU A 37 0.33 -3.50 -11.78
C LEU A 37 -0.72 -4.47 -12.31
N ILE A 38 -1.14 -5.41 -11.47
CA ILE A 38 -2.10 -6.45 -11.85
C ILE A 38 -3.50 -6.05 -11.41
N GLY A 39 -4.47 -6.12 -12.32
CA GLY A 39 -5.85 -5.80 -12.03
C GLY A 39 -6.69 -5.69 -13.30
N GLU A 40 -7.78 -4.94 -13.19
CA GLU A 40 -8.75 -4.75 -14.27
C GLU A 40 -9.01 -3.25 -14.48
N ARG A 41 -9.22 -2.82 -15.72
CA ARG A 41 -9.77 -1.49 -16.00
C ARG A 41 -11.28 -1.57 -15.81
N ILE A 42 -11.83 -0.69 -14.99
CA ILE A 42 -13.28 -0.69 -14.69
C ILE A 42 -14.00 0.56 -15.22
N GLY A 43 -13.28 1.44 -15.92
CA GLY A 43 -13.86 2.62 -16.57
C GLY A 43 -14.17 3.73 -15.57
N ALA A 44 -15.23 4.49 -15.83
CA ALA A 44 -15.63 5.58 -14.97
C ALA A 44 -16.34 5.06 -13.71
N VAL A 45 -15.98 5.62 -12.56
CA VAL A 45 -16.74 5.51 -11.32
C VAL A 45 -17.38 6.86 -11.08
N GLU A 46 -18.70 6.93 -11.16
CA GLU A 46 -19.45 8.18 -10.95
C GLU A 46 -20.18 8.14 -9.61
N ALA A 47 -20.02 9.20 -8.81
CA ALA A 47 -20.83 9.38 -7.60
C ALA A 47 -21.10 10.87 -7.34
N ASN A 48 -22.38 11.22 -7.19
CA ASN A 48 -22.92 12.49 -6.68
C ASN A 48 -22.23 13.81 -7.10
N GLY A 49 -21.62 13.88 -8.29
CA GLY A 49 -21.05 15.11 -8.90
C GLY A 49 -19.79 15.67 -8.24
N ILE A 50 -19.47 15.26 -7.01
CA ILE A 50 -18.27 15.70 -6.25
C ILE A 50 -17.25 14.59 -6.05
N CYS A 51 -17.62 13.35 -6.37
CA CYS A 51 -16.77 12.17 -6.33
C CYS A 51 -16.72 11.52 -7.71
N GLY A 52 -15.63 10.80 -7.95
CA GLY A 52 -15.52 9.95 -9.11
C GLY A 52 -14.10 9.73 -9.56
N ILE A 53 -13.97 8.80 -10.50
CA ILE A 53 -12.71 8.44 -11.12
C ILE A 53 -13.00 8.22 -12.60
N GLU A 54 -12.41 9.01 -13.49
CA GLU A 54 -12.67 8.90 -14.93
C GLU A 54 -12.15 7.58 -15.53
N ASN A 55 -10.96 7.15 -15.11
CA ASN A 55 -10.26 5.98 -15.63
C ASN A 55 -9.83 5.06 -14.47
N ALA A 56 -10.82 4.48 -13.78
CA ALA A 56 -10.59 3.65 -12.62
C ALA A 56 -10.03 2.27 -12.98
N VAL A 57 -9.25 1.75 -12.05
CA VAL A 57 -8.74 0.37 -12.06
C VAL A 57 -9.12 -0.32 -10.76
N LEU A 58 -9.42 -1.61 -10.87
CA LEU A 58 -9.56 -2.52 -9.74
C LEU A 58 -8.22 -3.24 -9.56
N LEU A 59 -7.36 -2.68 -8.73
CA LEU A 59 -6.00 -3.16 -8.50
C LEU A 59 -6.00 -4.37 -7.55
N ARG A 60 -5.27 -5.42 -7.90
CA ARG A 60 -5.20 -6.68 -7.13
C ARG A 60 -3.79 -6.96 -6.59
N ALA A 61 -2.76 -6.55 -7.31
CA ALA A 61 -1.38 -6.72 -6.89
C ALA A 61 -0.46 -5.66 -7.49
N VAL A 62 0.65 -5.45 -6.80
CA VAL A 62 1.67 -4.47 -7.16
C VAL A 62 3.04 -5.11 -7.04
N ASP A 63 3.70 -5.30 -8.17
CA ASP A 63 5.03 -5.89 -8.30
C ASP A 63 5.21 -7.19 -7.49
N GLY A 64 4.23 -8.09 -7.62
CA GLY A 64 4.22 -9.37 -6.90
C GLY A 64 3.90 -9.26 -5.41
N VAL A 65 3.40 -8.12 -4.92
CA VAL A 65 2.79 -7.97 -3.59
C VAL A 65 1.27 -7.93 -3.76
N ALA A 66 0.55 -8.84 -3.11
CA ALA A 66 -0.91 -8.90 -3.19
C ALA A 66 -1.57 -7.76 -2.40
N LEU A 67 -2.78 -7.37 -2.80
CA LEU A 67 -3.71 -6.64 -1.94
C LEU A 67 -4.70 -7.64 -1.36
N SER A 68 -4.95 -7.56 -0.05
CA SER A 68 -5.86 -8.50 0.65
C SER A 68 -7.28 -8.47 0.09
N THR A 69 -7.68 -7.32 -0.44
CA THR A 69 -8.91 -7.08 -1.20
C THR A 69 -8.57 -6.16 -2.37
N PRO A 70 -9.25 -6.28 -3.51
CA PRO A 70 -8.99 -5.40 -4.64
C PRO A 70 -9.29 -3.93 -4.29
N ALA A 71 -8.44 -3.01 -4.73
CA ALA A 71 -8.56 -1.58 -4.45
C ALA A 71 -9.01 -0.82 -5.71
N THR A 72 -10.09 -0.05 -5.60
CA THR A 72 -10.54 0.84 -6.68
C THR A 72 -9.77 2.16 -6.59
N LEU A 73 -8.95 2.45 -7.61
CA LEU A 73 -8.02 3.58 -7.63
C LEU A 73 -7.95 4.19 -9.04
N ASN A 74 -7.38 5.38 -9.15
CA ASN A 74 -6.84 5.83 -10.43
C ASN A 74 -5.41 5.31 -10.64
N CYS A 75 -4.93 5.41 -11.89
CA CYS A 75 -3.60 4.94 -12.25
C CYS A 75 -2.43 5.71 -11.61
N GLY A 76 -2.64 6.97 -11.20
CA GLY A 76 -1.64 7.73 -10.47
C GLY A 76 -1.36 7.10 -9.11
N THR A 77 -2.42 6.80 -8.36
CA THR A 77 -2.30 6.17 -7.03
C THR A 77 -1.79 4.75 -7.10
N ALA A 78 -2.21 3.96 -8.10
CA ALA A 78 -1.66 2.62 -8.32
C ALA A 78 -0.14 2.64 -8.57
N LYS A 79 0.35 3.59 -9.39
CA LYS A 79 1.79 3.78 -9.64
C LYS A 79 2.53 4.28 -8.39
N ALA A 80 1.95 5.22 -7.63
CA ALA A 80 2.53 5.69 -6.38
C ALA A 80 2.67 4.56 -5.35
N LEU A 81 1.66 3.69 -5.24
CA LEU A 81 1.71 2.51 -4.38
C LEU A 81 2.84 1.56 -4.79
N LYS A 82 3.05 1.32 -6.08
CA LYS A 82 4.21 0.55 -6.59
C LYS A 82 5.53 1.16 -6.19
N THR A 83 5.68 2.46 -6.40
CA THR A 83 6.89 3.17 -6.01
C THR A 83 7.15 2.97 -4.52
N TRP A 84 6.16 3.20 -3.65
CA TRP A 84 6.29 3.00 -2.21
C TRP A 84 6.63 1.56 -1.82
N VAL A 85 6.00 0.56 -2.44
CA VAL A 85 6.33 -0.85 -2.20
C VAL A 85 7.81 -1.11 -2.46
N ASN A 86 8.33 -0.56 -3.56
CA ASN A 86 9.70 -0.83 -4.01
C ASN A 86 10.77 -0.01 -3.29
N THR A 87 10.47 1.24 -2.94
CA THR A 87 11.45 2.17 -2.34
C THR A 87 11.36 2.27 -0.82
N ALA A 88 10.23 1.88 -0.22
CA ALA A 88 9.99 2.00 1.21
C ALA A 88 9.65 0.66 1.88
N ALA A 89 8.58 -0.01 1.44
CA ALA A 89 8.08 -1.21 2.13
C ALA A 89 9.09 -2.37 2.10
N ARG A 90 9.55 -2.75 0.90
CA ARG A 90 10.54 -3.81 0.71
C ARG A 90 11.87 -3.50 1.44
N PRO A 91 12.49 -2.31 1.31
CA PRO A 91 13.71 -1.99 2.06
C PRO A 91 13.53 -2.00 3.58
N ALA A 92 12.40 -1.52 4.09
CA ALA A 92 12.17 -1.46 5.53
C ALA A 92 12.02 -2.83 6.19
N VAL A 93 11.41 -3.78 5.46
CA VAL A 93 11.25 -5.19 5.86
C VAL A 93 12.52 -6.01 5.62
N GLY A 94 13.23 -5.72 4.53
CA GLY A 94 14.39 -6.51 4.10
C GLY A 94 14.01 -7.96 3.83
N ARG A 95 14.77 -8.90 4.40
CA ARG A 95 14.55 -10.35 4.26
C ARG A 95 13.69 -10.97 5.36
N ARG A 96 13.22 -10.17 6.32
CA ARG A 96 12.42 -10.68 7.43
C ARG A 96 11.18 -11.39 6.89
N GLY A 97 10.92 -12.60 7.37
CA GLY A 97 9.77 -13.41 6.98
C GLY A 97 9.64 -13.66 5.48
N GLY A 98 10.76 -13.67 4.74
CA GLY A 98 10.76 -13.84 3.28
C GLY A 98 10.38 -12.58 2.49
N GLY A 99 10.24 -11.42 3.15
CA GLY A 99 9.89 -10.16 2.53
C GLY A 99 8.39 -9.88 2.52
N VAL A 100 8.02 -8.77 1.87
CA VAL A 100 6.62 -8.30 1.77
C VAL A 100 5.83 -9.23 0.83
N GLY A 101 4.73 -9.80 1.32
CA GLY A 101 3.86 -10.70 0.54
C GLY A 101 2.49 -10.12 0.22
N GLU A 102 1.86 -9.43 1.17
CA GLU A 102 0.53 -8.83 1.00
C GLU A 102 0.40 -7.52 1.78
N LEU A 103 -0.33 -6.56 1.22
CA LEU A 103 -0.80 -5.36 1.92
C LEU A 103 -2.26 -5.56 2.33
N LYS A 104 -2.55 -5.36 3.62
CA LYS A 104 -3.92 -5.37 4.13
C LYS A 104 -4.57 -4.02 3.87
N VAL A 105 -5.48 -3.98 2.91
CA VAL A 105 -6.22 -2.76 2.54
C VAL A 105 -7.33 -2.52 3.57
N ALA A 106 -7.31 -1.37 4.22
CA ALA A 106 -8.38 -0.89 5.09
C ALA A 106 -9.47 -0.17 4.28
N ALA A 107 -9.06 0.67 3.34
CA ALA A 107 -9.98 1.37 2.44
C ALA A 107 -9.31 1.72 1.10
N SER A 108 -10.15 1.84 0.06
CA SER A 108 -9.80 2.40 -1.25
C SER A 108 -10.87 3.41 -1.65
N TYR A 109 -11.51 3.33 -2.82
CA TYR A 109 -12.58 4.28 -3.17
C TYR A 109 -13.71 4.31 -2.14
N ALA A 110 -14.05 5.51 -1.68
CA ALA A 110 -15.22 5.79 -0.85
C ALA A 110 -15.64 7.25 -1.02
N CYS A 111 -16.85 7.49 -1.51
CA CYS A 111 -17.36 8.85 -1.65
C CYS A 111 -17.88 9.39 -0.31
N ARG A 112 -17.00 10.11 0.40
CA ARG A 112 -17.30 10.76 1.68
C ARG A 112 -16.42 11.98 1.91
N THR A 113 -16.78 12.81 2.87
CA THR A 113 -15.91 13.87 3.38
C THR A 113 -14.76 13.30 4.19
N ARG A 114 -13.67 14.07 4.33
CA ARG A 114 -12.51 13.71 5.15
C ARG A 114 -12.94 13.41 6.58
N ASN A 115 -12.42 12.32 7.13
CA ASN A 115 -12.75 11.79 8.46
C ASN A 115 -14.27 11.62 8.71
N SER A 116 -15.06 11.53 7.61
CA SER A 116 -16.53 11.48 7.65
C SER A 116 -17.18 12.67 8.37
N GLN A 117 -16.47 13.80 8.44
CA GLN A 117 -16.94 14.99 9.14
C GLN A 117 -17.84 15.84 8.23
N ARG A 118 -19.01 16.24 8.75
CA ARG A 118 -19.93 17.11 8.03
C ARG A 118 -19.27 18.46 7.75
N GLY A 119 -19.35 18.94 6.51
CA GLY A 119 -18.78 20.22 6.08
C GLY A 119 -17.28 20.19 5.77
N ALA A 120 -16.59 19.07 6.03
CA ALA A 120 -15.20 18.90 5.60
C ALA A 120 -15.12 18.72 4.06
N LYS A 121 -13.92 18.95 3.51
CA LYS A 121 -13.64 18.69 2.09
C LYS A 121 -13.89 17.23 1.75
N VAL A 122 -14.22 16.95 0.49
CA VAL A 122 -14.25 15.58 -0.04
C VAL A 122 -12.89 14.91 0.17
N SER A 123 -12.93 13.65 0.60
CA SER A 123 -11.73 12.84 0.80
C SER A 123 -11.07 12.50 -0.54
N GLU A 124 -9.76 12.31 -0.54
CA GLU A 124 -9.03 11.85 -1.73
C GLU A 124 -9.43 10.40 -2.11
N HIS A 125 -9.99 9.62 -1.18
CA HIS A 125 -10.66 8.35 -1.49
C HIS A 125 -11.80 8.52 -2.49
N GLY A 126 -12.59 9.60 -2.39
CA GLY A 126 -13.71 9.89 -3.30
C GLY A 126 -13.27 10.23 -4.71
N LYS A 127 -11.96 10.43 -4.94
CA LYS A 127 -11.33 10.73 -6.24
C LYS A 127 -10.44 9.60 -6.75
N GLY A 128 -10.43 8.45 -6.04
CA GLY A 128 -9.51 7.35 -6.30
C GLY A 128 -8.03 7.70 -6.09
N ASN A 129 -7.76 8.79 -5.36
CA ASN A 129 -6.42 9.32 -5.12
C ASN A 129 -5.75 8.71 -3.88
N ALA A 130 -6.49 7.95 -3.07
CA ALA A 130 -6.04 7.48 -1.76
C ALA A 130 -6.22 5.97 -1.53
N ILE A 131 -5.37 5.42 -0.67
CA ILE A 131 -5.46 4.05 -0.16
C ILE A 131 -5.03 4.01 1.31
N ASP A 132 -5.75 3.23 2.11
CA ASP A 132 -5.45 2.99 3.51
C ASP A 132 -4.91 1.57 3.70
N ILE A 133 -3.76 1.45 4.37
CA ILE A 133 -3.11 0.17 4.65
C ILE A 133 -3.10 -0.08 6.16
N ALA A 134 -3.80 -1.13 6.60
CA ALA A 134 -3.87 -1.52 8.02
C ALA A 134 -2.70 -2.42 8.45
N ALA A 135 -2.09 -3.16 7.52
CA ALA A 135 -1.01 -4.08 7.83
C ALA A 135 -0.16 -4.44 6.61
N VAL A 136 1.05 -4.91 6.88
CA VAL A 136 1.89 -5.62 5.90
C VAL A 136 2.06 -7.07 6.36
N ARG A 137 1.63 -8.02 5.54
CA ARG A 137 1.84 -9.46 5.78
C ARG A 137 3.06 -9.94 5.00
N LEU A 138 3.95 -10.62 5.70
CA LEU A 138 5.18 -11.18 5.15
C LEU A 138 4.91 -12.55 4.50
N MET A 139 5.85 -13.04 3.69
CA MET A 139 5.70 -14.32 2.98
C MET A 139 5.56 -15.52 3.93
N ASP A 140 6.16 -15.46 5.12
CA ASP A 140 6.01 -16.49 6.18
C ASP A 140 4.67 -16.39 6.95
N GLY A 141 3.80 -15.45 6.59
CA GLY A 141 2.52 -15.22 7.25
C GLY A 141 2.57 -14.24 8.43
N THR A 142 3.76 -13.80 8.88
CA THR A 142 3.92 -12.79 9.92
C THR A 142 3.20 -11.51 9.52
N GLU A 143 2.36 -10.97 10.40
CA GLU A 143 1.65 -9.72 10.16
C GLU A 143 2.28 -8.55 10.93
N LEU A 144 2.49 -7.44 10.22
CA LEU A 144 2.88 -6.15 10.77
C LEU A 144 1.64 -5.23 10.77
N SER A 145 0.71 -5.47 11.70
CA SER A 145 -0.46 -4.62 11.95
C SER A 145 -0.06 -3.22 12.43
N VAL A 146 -0.64 -2.18 11.83
CA VAL A 146 -0.48 -0.79 12.28
C VAL A 146 -1.09 -0.64 13.68
N LEU A 147 -2.37 -1.00 13.85
CA LEU A 147 -3.07 -0.92 15.13
C LEU A 147 -2.30 -1.58 16.29
N HIS A 148 -1.86 -2.82 16.09
CA HIS A 148 -1.31 -3.61 17.19
C HIS A 148 0.18 -3.42 17.40
N HIS A 149 0.92 -3.05 16.36
CA HIS A 149 2.38 -3.12 16.41
C HIS A 149 3.10 -1.78 16.20
N TRP A 150 2.39 -0.66 16.01
CA TRP A 150 3.01 0.65 15.81
C TRP A 150 3.92 1.08 16.96
N HIS A 151 3.50 0.80 18.19
CA HIS A 151 4.23 1.15 19.41
C HIS A 151 5.15 0.03 19.94
N ASP A 152 5.11 -1.15 19.30
CA ASP A 152 5.93 -2.28 19.72
C ASP A 152 7.41 -2.05 19.45
N ARG A 153 8.25 -2.49 20.39
CA ARG A 153 9.71 -2.42 20.26
C ARG A 153 10.25 -3.23 19.07
N LYS A 154 9.62 -4.35 18.73
CA LYS A 154 10.07 -5.25 17.66
C LYS A 154 9.65 -4.79 16.27
N ASN A 155 8.39 -4.35 16.12
CA ASN A 155 7.75 -4.15 14.83
C ASN A 155 7.57 -2.67 14.48
N GLY A 156 7.32 -1.82 15.49
CA GLY A 156 7.06 -0.39 15.34
C GLY A 156 8.14 0.36 14.55
N PRO A 157 9.45 0.12 14.78
CA PRO A 157 10.50 0.77 13.98
C PRO A 157 10.38 0.47 12.48
N THR A 158 9.92 -0.72 12.10
CA THR A 158 9.76 -1.10 10.69
C THR A 158 8.56 -0.39 10.06
N LEU A 159 7.41 -0.36 10.76
CA LEU A 159 6.22 0.37 10.34
C LEU A 159 6.50 1.88 10.19
N LYS A 160 7.18 2.48 11.16
CA LYS A 160 7.55 3.90 11.14
C LYS A 160 8.53 4.24 10.02
N ARG A 161 9.46 3.33 9.67
CA ARG A 161 10.32 3.51 8.49
C ARG A 161 9.52 3.49 7.20
N MET A 162 8.57 2.57 7.05
CA MET A 162 7.70 2.49 5.86
C MET A 162 6.82 3.73 5.70
N HIS A 163 6.24 4.21 6.80
CA HIS A 163 5.46 5.46 6.84
C HIS A 163 6.34 6.67 6.49
N LYS A 164 7.47 6.86 7.18
CA LYS A 164 8.37 8.00 6.94
C LYS A 164 8.86 8.06 5.49
N ALA A 165 9.24 6.93 4.92
CA ALA A 165 9.74 6.85 3.55
C ALA A 165 8.65 6.99 2.47
N ALA A 166 7.37 6.97 2.85
CA ALA A 166 6.26 7.23 1.94
C ALA A 166 6.13 8.73 1.59
N CYS A 167 6.65 9.60 2.47
CA CYS A 167 6.63 11.04 2.28
C CYS A 167 7.35 11.44 0.98
N GLY A 168 6.66 12.19 0.12
CA GLY A 168 7.18 12.61 -1.19
C GLY A 168 6.82 11.68 -2.35
N THR A 169 6.69 10.37 -2.09
CA THR A 169 5.98 9.48 -3.04
C THR A 169 4.49 9.83 -3.04
N PHE A 170 3.95 10.02 -1.83
CA PHE A 170 2.62 10.55 -1.60
C PHE A 170 2.71 12.01 -1.17
N GLY A 171 1.67 12.76 -1.54
CA GLY A 171 1.52 14.14 -1.12
C GLY A 171 0.88 14.27 0.26
N THR A 172 0.17 13.24 0.73
CA THR A 172 -0.23 13.10 2.13
C THR A 172 0.08 11.70 2.65
N THR A 173 0.64 11.63 3.85
CA THR A 173 0.88 10.39 4.58
C THR A 173 0.50 10.60 6.04
N LEU A 174 -0.53 9.90 6.50
CA LEU A 174 -1.04 10.00 7.88
C LEU A 174 -0.98 8.62 8.53
N GLY A 175 -0.54 8.56 9.79
CA GLY A 175 -0.58 7.33 10.58
C GLY A 175 -0.84 7.62 12.06
N PRO A 176 -0.59 6.64 12.94
CA PRO A 176 -0.89 6.79 14.36
C PRO A 176 -0.13 7.97 15.00
N GLY A 177 -0.88 8.84 15.69
CA GLY A 177 -0.41 10.11 16.26
C GLY A 177 -0.60 11.33 15.36
N SER A 178 -1.19 11.20 14.18
CA SER A 178 -1.43 12.32 13.25
C SER A 178 -2.63 13.18 13.64
N ASP A 179 -3.82 12.59 13.70
CA ASP A 179 -5.10 13.29 13.94
C ASP A 179 -6.14 12.46 14.73
N GLY A 180 -5.78 11.28 15.23
CA GLY A 180 -6.66 10.36 15.94
C GLY A 180 -7.59 9.51 15.06
N PHE A 181 -7.71 9.81 13.75
CA PHE A 181 -8.51 9.01 12.81
C PHE A 181 -7.69 7.93 12.10
N HIS A 182 -6.37 7.99 12.20
CA HIS A 182 -5.43 7.10 11.51
C HIS A 182 -4.62 6.25 12.51
N GLU A 183 -5.22 5.86 13.63
CA GLU A 183 -4.53 5.09 14.68
C GLU A 183 -4.40 3.59 14.37
N ASP A 184 -5.22 3.09 13.45
CA ASP A 184 -5.26 1.66 13.07
C ASP A 184 -4.78 1.38 11.63
N HIS A 185 -4.44 2.42 10.86
CA HIS A 185 -3.96 2.30 9.48
C HIS A 185 -3.04 3.46 9.10
N VAL A 186 -2.36 3.32 7.97
CA VAL A 186 -1.67 4.43 7.31
C VAL A 186 -2.46 4.85 6.08
N HIS A 187 -2.82 6.13 6.02
CA HIS A 187 -3.45 6.76 4.86
C HIS A 187 -2.39 7.33 3.93
N TYR A 188 -2.51 7.01 2.65
CA TYR A 188 -1.67 7.54 1.58
C TYR A 188 -2.52 8.20 0.50
N ASP A 189 -2.21 9.44 0.12
CA ASP A 189 -2.82 10.06 -1.06
C ASP A 189 -1.85 10.91 -1.89
N ILE A 190 -2.18 11.07 -3.18
CA ILE A 190 -1.35 11.77 -4.16
C ILE A 190 -1.69 13.26 -4.33
N ALA A 191 -2.50 13.84 -3.44
CA ALA A 191 -2.88 15.25 -3.55
C ALA A 191 -1.64 16.15 -3.43
N ARG A 192 -1.56 17.18 -4.27
CA ARG A 192 -0.41 18.10 -4.29
C ARG A 192 -0.74 19.39 -3.55
N TYR A 193 0.21 19.84 -2.74
CA TYR A 193 0.10 21.08 -1.97
C TYR A 193 1.25 22.03 -2.34
N ARG A 194 1.02 23.34 -2.26
CA ARG A 194 2.05 24.35 -2.56
C ARG A 194 3.27 24.27 -1.63
N GLY A 195 3.06 23.85 -0.37
CA GLY A 195 4.11 23.73 0.64
C GLY A 195 4.86 22.39 0.66
N GLY A 196 4.64 21.52 -0.33
CA GLY A 196 5.19 20.17 -0.36
C GLY A 196 4.31 19.13 0.36
N PRO A 197 4.82 17.90 0.53
CA PRO A 197 4.06 16.80 1.13
C PRO A 197 3.65 17.06 2.59
N TYR A 198 2.43 16.66 2.95
CA TYR A 198 1.93 16.68 4.33
C TYR A 198 2.09 15.30 4.97
N CYS A 199 3.07 15.15 5.85
CA CYS A 199 3.44 13.86 6.44
C CYS A 199 3.38 13.94 7.96
N LYS A 200 2.51 13.15 8.59
CA LYS A 200 2.25 13.14 10.03
C LYS A 200 2.11 11.72 10.57
#